data_AF-A0A538G1R1-F1
#
_entry.id   AF-A0A538G1R1-F1
#
_cell.length_a   1.000
_cell.length_b   1.000
_cell.length_c   1.000
_cell.angle_alpha   90.00
_cell.angle_beta   90.00
_cell.angle_gamma   90.00
#
_symmetry.space_group_name_H-M   'P 1'
#
loop_
_entity.id
_entity.type
_entity.pdbx_description
1 polymer ?
#
loop_
_entity_poly.entity_id
_entity_poly.type
_entity_poly.pdbx_seq_one_letter_code
_entity_poly.pdbx_strand_id
1 'polypeptide(L)' 'MGIQFPQPRYMPCTDCGAAVERASTDEHVCDRARLIDYQMFQLREDVAGVEGEVGAYFDSPRGRFELWWAERERRRSGEE' A
#
# COMPACT_ATOMS: atom_id res chain seq x y z
N MET A 1 -13.25 19.03 -40.22
CA MET A 1 -11.92 19.20 -39.61
C MET A 1 -11.92 18.54 -38.24
N GLY A 2 -11.08 17.54 -38.00
CA GLY A 2 -10.85 16.99 -36.67
C GLY A 2 -9.91 17.90 -35.88
N ILE A 3 -10.27 18.22 -34.64
CA ILE A 3 -9.39 18.99 -33.74
C ILE A 3 -8.27 18.05 -33.29
N GLN A 4 -7.03 18.36 -33.65
CA GLN A 4 -5.86 17.62 -33.20
C GLN A 4 -5.35 18.25 -31.90
N PHE A 5 -5.47 17.50 -30.80
CA PHE A 5 -4.96 17.94 -29.50
C PHE A 5 -3.45 17.71 -29.42
N PRO A 6 -2.68 18.66 -28.84
CA PRO A 6 -1.27 18.46 -28.59
C PRO A 6 -1.06 17.28 -27.63
N GLN A 7 -0.13 16.40 -27.98
CA GLN A 7 0.21 15.25 -27.13
C GLN A 7 1.04 15.72 -25.93
N PRO A 8 0.75 15.27 -24.70
CA PRO A 8 1.53 15.64 -23.53
C PRO A 8 2.95 15.08 -23.65
N ARG A 9 3.93 15.91 -23.28
CA ARG A 9 5.36 15.57 -23.30
C ARG A 9 5.74 14.57 -22.20
N TYR A 10 5.03 14.58 -21.08
CA TYR A 10 5.26 13.69 -19.95
C TYR A 10 4.03 12.82 -19.69
N MET A 11 4.27 11.54 -19.39
CA MET A 11 3.25 10.57 -19.00
C MET A 11 3.64 9.95 -17.65
N PRO A 12 2.66 9.65 -16.78
CA PRO A 12 2.96 8.94 -15.54
C PRO A 12 3.42 7.51 -15.88
N CYS A 13 4.55 7.09 -15.31
CA CYS A 13 4.94 5.69 -15.26
C CYS A 13 3.85 4.91 -14.51
N THR A 14 3.38 3.81 -15.09
CA THR A 14 2.34 2.97 -14.49
C THR A 14 2.78 2.28 -13.21
N ASP A 15 4.10 2.12 -13.04
CA ASP A 15 4.68 1.31 -11.98
C ASP A 15 5.07 2.15 -10.77
N CYS A 16 5.66 3.34 -10.96
CA CYS A 16 6.10 4.22 -9.87
C CYS A 16 5.48 5.64 -9.90
N GLY A 17 4.55 5.91 -10.81
CA GLY A 17 3.87 7.20 -10.94
C GLY A 17 4.76 8.37 -11.39
N ALA A 18 6.02 8.13 -11.80
CA ALA A 18 6.95 9.17 -12.25
C ALA A 18 6.43 9.90 -13.47
N ALA A 19 6.52 11.23 -13.49
CA ALA A 19 6.33 11.98 -14.72
C ALA A 19 7.55 11.72 -15.62
N VAL A 20 7.42 10.80 -16.56
CA VAL A 20 8.48 10.37 -17.48
C VAL A 20 8.25 11.04 -18.83
N GLU A 21 9.32 11.54 -19.45
CA GLU A 21 9.22 12.07 -20.81
C GLU A 21 8.81 10.95 -21.75
N ARG A 22 7.80 11.21 -22.59
CA ARG A 22 7.17 10.18 -23.42
C ARG A 22 8.19 9.47 -24.32
N ALA A 23 9.18 10.20 -24.82
CA ALA A 23 10.24 9.66 -25.67
C ALA A 23 11.24 8.75 -24.93
N SER A 24 11.33 8.84 -23.60
CA SER A 24 12.26 8.07 -22.78
C SER A 24 11.54 7.03 -21.90
N THR A 25 10.31 6.65 -22.25
CA THR A 25 9.51 5.71 -21.44
C THR A 25 10.19 4.36 -21.31
N ASP A 26 10.76 3.84 -22.41
CA ASP A 26 11.43 2.53 -22.43
C ASP A 26 12.78 2.52 -21.69
N GLU A 27 13.38 3.70 -21.48
CA GLU A 27 14.65 3.86 -20.76
C GLU A 27 14.44 4.12 -19.26
N HIS A 28 13.19 4.35 -18.84
CA HIS A 28 12.88 4.69 -17.47
C HIS A 28 13.12 3.52 -16.52
N VAL A 29 14.00 3.74 -15.54
CA VAL A 29 14.19 2.83 -14.40
C VAL A 29 13.52 3.43 -13.18
N CYS A 30 12.61 2.68 -12.57
CA CYS A 30 11.91 3.12 -11.37
C CYS A 30 12.89 3.25 -10.20
N ASP A 31 12.84 4.39 -9.51
CA ASP A 31 13.47 4.50 -8.20
C ASP A 31 12.73 3.62 -7.18
N ARG A 32 13.47 2.90 -6.35
CA ARG A 32 12.90 1.92 -5.42
C ARG A 32 12.10 2.56 -4.30
N ALA A 33 12.56 3.67 -3.74
CA ALA A 33 11.81 4.33 -2.66
C ALA A 33 10.48 4.86 -3.19
N ARG A 34 10.53 5.48 -4.37
CA ARG A 34 9.34 6.00 -5.07
C ARG A 34 8.36 4.91 -5.49
N LEU A 35 8.84 3.74 -5.90
CA LEU A 35 8.00 2.58 -6.18
C LEU A 35 7.18 2.19 -4.94
N ILE A 36 7.83 2.12 -3.77
CA ILE A 36 7.17 1.75 -2.51
C ILE A 36 6.11 2.80 -2.15
N ASP A 37 6.46 4.08 -2.23
CA ASP A 37 5.51 5.17 -1.96
C ASP A 37 4.29 5.11 -2.87
N TYR A 38 4.50 4.85 -4.16
CA TYR A 38 3.42 4.72 -5.13
C TYR A 38 2.55 3.50 -4.86
N GLN A 39 3.13 2.35 -4.51
CA GLN A 39 2.38 1.15 -4.12
C GLN A 39 1.55 1.39 -2.85
N MET A 40 2.10 2.05 -1.83
CA MET A 40 1.36 2.41 -0.62
C MET A 40 0.22 3.38 -0.93
N PHE A 41 0.43 4.33 -1.82
CA PHE A 41 -0.64 5.22 -2.26
C PHE A 41 -1.78 4.47 -2.96
N GLN A 42 -1.45 3.51 -3.84
CA GLN A 42 -2.45 2.69 -4.54
C GLN A 42 -3.23 1.78 -3.58
N LEU A 43 -2.56 1.23 -2.57
CA LEU A 43 -3.14 0.27 -1.62
C LEU A 43 -3.81 0.92 -0.40
N ARG A 44 -3.81 2.25 -0.29
CA ARG A 44 -4.21 2.94 0.96
C ARG A 44 -5.62 2.57 1.45
N GLU A 45 -6.57 2.40 0.52
CA GLU A 45 -7.97 2.09 0.88
C GLU A 45 -8.09 0.63 1.31
N ASP A 46 -7.38 -0.27 0.64
CA ASP A 46 -7.33 -1.69 0.99
C ASP A 46 -6.68 -1.89 2.37
N VAL A 47 -5.58 -1.19 2.62
CA VAL A 47 -4.91 -1.17 3.94
C VAL A 47 -5.87 -0.65 5.01
N ALA A 48 -6.53 0.49 4.77
CA ALA A 48 -7.49 1.04 5.72
C ALA A 48 -8.67 0.09 5.98
N GLY A 49 -9.14 -0.63 4.96
CA GLY A 49 -10.17 -1.66 5.08
C GLY A 49 -9.73 -2.80 6.00
N VAL A 50 -8.55 -3.38 5.74
CA VAL A 50 -7.98 -4.45 6.57
C VAL A 50 -7.75 -3.97 8.01
N GLU A 51 -7.19 -2.77 8.20
CA GLU A 51 -7.00 -2.19 9.53
C GLU A 51 -8.34 -2.04 10.28
N GLY A 52 -9.39 -1.61 9.58
CA GLY A 52 -10.74 -1.52 10.13
C GLY A 52 -11.31 -2.88 10.53
N GLU A 53 -11.18 -3.90 9.67
CA GLU A 53 -11.63 -5.26 9.95
C GLU A 53 -10.88 -5.89 11.14
N VAL A 54 -9.57 -5.70 11.20
CA VAL A 54 -8.72 -6.15 12.32
C VAL A 54 -9.10 -5.44 13.61
N GLY A 55 -9.33 -4.13 13.55
CA GLY A 55 -9.80 -3.35 14.70
C GLY A 55 -11.15 -3.86 15.22
N ALA A 56 -12.13 -4.01 14.31
CA ALA A 56 -13.45 -4.54 14.65
C ALA A 56 -13.37 -5.96 15.24
N TYR A 57 -12.47 -6.79 14.71
CA TYR A 57 -12.21 -8.12 15.27
C TYR A 57 -11.72 -8.05 16.71
N PHE A 58 -10.71 -7.23 16.99
CA PHE A 58 -10.17 -7.08 18.34
C PHE A 58 -11.13 -6.38 19.32
N ASP A 59 -12.11 -5.62 18.81
CA ASP A 59 -13.20 -5.09 19.63
C ASP A 59 -14.30 -6.11 19.95
N SER A 60 -14.38 -7.20 19.18
CA SER A 60 -15.33 -8.28 19.46
C SER A 60 -14.98 -9.03 20.76
N PRO A 61 -15.96 -9.65 21.44
CA PRO A 61 -15.70 -10.48 22.62
C PRO A 61 -14.67 -11.60 22.36
N ARG A 62 -14.70 -12.17 21.14
CA ARG A 62 -13.76 -13.22 20.73
C ARG A 62 -12.35 -12.66 20.59
N GLY A 63 -12.16 -11.56 19.86
CA GLY A 63 -10.85 -10.96 19.68
C GLY A 63 -10.21 -10.53 21.00
N ARG A 64 -11.01 -9.97 21.92
CA ARG A 64 -10.55 -9.62 23.28
C ARG A 64 -10.10 -10.84 24.08
N PHE A 65 -10.84 -11.95 23.98
CA PHE A 65 -10.44 -13.20 24.62
C PHE A 65 -9.12 -13.73 24.04
N GLU A 66 -8.97 -13.72 22.71
CA GLU A 66 -7.75 -14.18 22.05
C GLU A 66 -6.54 -13.30 22.40
N LEU A 67 -6.70 -11.98 22.51
CA LEU A 67 -5.66 -11.07 23.00
C LEU A 67 -5.25 -11.39 24.45
N TRP A 68 -6.24 -11.60 25.34
CA TRP A 68 -5.99 -11.99 26.72
C TRP A 68 -5.24 -13.33 26.81
N TRP A 69 -5.64 -14.31 25.99
CA TRP A 69 -5.00 -15.62 25.95
C TRP A 69 -3.55 -15.53 25.45
N ALA A 70 -3.33 -14.81 24.35
CA ALA A 70 -1.99 -14.64 23.77
C ALA A 70 -1.02 -13.96 24.74
N GLU A 71 -1.47 -12.99 25.51
CA GLU A 71 -0.65 -12.34 26.55
C GLU A 71 -0.22 -13.32 27.65
N ARG A 72 -1.11 -14.22 28.07
CA ARG A 72 -0.78 -15.25 29.06
C ARG A 72 0.21 -16.27 28.52
N GLU A 73 0.05 -16.66 27.25
CA GLU A 73 0.95 -17.60 26.60
C GLU A 73 2.38 -17.04 26.52
N ARG A 74 2.54 -15.77 26.12
CA ARG A 74 3.85 -15.10 26.11
C ARG A 74 4.54 -15.10 27.46
N ARG A 75 3.79 -14.86 28.54
CA ARG A 75 4.35 -14.89 29.91
C ARG A 75 4.82 -16.28 30.28
N ARG A 76 4.03 -17.31 29.98
CA ARG A 76 4.40 -18.70 30.22
C ARG A 76 5.66 -19.11 29.45
N SER A 77 5.77 -18.73 28.17
CA SER A 77 6.93 -19.06 27.34
C SER A 77 8.17 -18.21 27.62
N GLY A 78 8.03 -17.07 28.30
CA GLY A 78 9.15 -16.20 28.70
C GLY A 78 9.69 -16.49 30.11
N GLU A 79 9.07 -17.41 30.85
CA GLU A 79 9.53 -17.92 32.15
C GLU A 79 10.41 -19.18 32.01
N GLU A 80 10.68 -19.63 30.77
CA GLU A 80 11.67 -20.66 30.39
C GLU A 80 12.99 -20.03 29.92
#